data_AF-A0A7S1Q4W8-F1
#
_entry.id   AF-A0A7S1Q4W8-F1
#
_cell.length_a   1.000
_cell.length_b   1.000
_cell.length_c   1.000
_cell.angle_alpha   90.00
_cell.angle_beta   90.00
_cell.angle_gamma   90.00
#
_symmetry.space_group_name_H-M   'P 1'
#
loop_
_entity.id
_entity.type
_entity.pdbx_description
1 polymer ?
#
loop_
_entity_poly.entity_id
_entity_poly.type
_entity_poly.pdbx_seq_one_letter_code
_entity_poly.pdbx_strand_id
1 'polypeptide(L)'
;PFKNIVLIFLLWVGSCIPLNVLGAAYGFHQEGVKHPCGVGRLPREIPVQRWWLSPPALYILPATFPFCAVFLELRFIFDSIWLGYVYYAFTFLAVVFVVWTITVMLTTMIMVYYMLAYGDYRWWWRSFIIAGGLGFHVYAFAIWFYFTSINITTMTGTLIFFVYMGFFAAAYGLAAGTIGFLTSYAFVHRIYGSIRID
;
A
#
# COMPACT_ATOMS: atom_id res chain seq x y z
N PRO A 1 17.27 -25.73 -16.46
CA PRO A 1 16.73 -24.35 -16.64
C PRO A 1 15.27 -24.33 -17.12
N PHE A 2 14.94 -24.97 -18.25
CA PHE A 2 13.58 -24.96 -18.81
C PHE A 2 12.52 -25.53 -17.86
N LYS A 3 12.78 -26.68 -17.22
CA LYS A 3 11.89 -27.29 -16.21
C LYS A 3 11.53 -26.33 -15.07
N ASN A 4 12.51 -25.57 -14.57
CA ASN A 4 12.28 -24.64 -13.46
C ASN A 4 11.45 -23.43 -13.90
N ILE A 5 11.69 -22.93 -15.12
CA ILE A 5 10.89 -21.83 -15.70
C ILE A 5 9.43 -22.28 -15.87
N VAL A 6 9.21 -23.48 -16.42
CA VAL A 6 7.87 -24.06 -16.55
C VAL A 6 7.21 -24.25 -15.19
N LEU A 7 7.95 -24.73 -14.18
CA LEU A 7 7.43 -24.88 -12.81
C LEU A 7 7.01 -23.53 -12.20
N ILE A 8 7.84 -22.51 -12.31
CA ILE A 8 7.54 -21.15 -11.81
C ILE A 8 6.31 -20.59 -12.52
N PHE A 9 6.21 -20.78 -13.84
CA PHE A 9 5.06 -20.36 -14.62
C PHE A 9 3.78 -21.08 -14.18
N LEU A 10 3.82 -22.40 -14.00
CA LEU A 10 2.68 -23.17 -13.52
C LEU A 10 2.26 -22.79 -12.10
N LEU A 11 3.21 -22.49 -11.22
CA LEU A 11 2.91 -21.98 -9.87
C LEU A 11 2.24 -20.61 -9.92
N TRP A 12 2.74 -19.71 -10.79
CA TRP A 12 2.13 -18.40 -11.00
C TRP A 12 0.71 -18.52 -11.55
N VAL A 13 0.51 -19.31 -12.61
CA VAL A 13 -0.83 -19.57 -13.18
C VAL A 13 -1.75 -20.24 -12.16
N GLY A 14 -1.26 -21.28 -11.50
CA GLY A 14 -2.00 -22.07 -10.52
C GLY A 14 -2.36 -21.32 -9.25
N SER A 15 -1.68 -20.21 -8.94
CA SER A 15 -2.03 -19.32 -7.84
C SER A 15 -2.89 -18.15 -8.33
N CYS A 16 -2.46 -17.44 -9.36
CA CYS A 16 -3.12 -16.21 -9.80
C CYS A 16 -4.50 -16.46 -10.41
N ILE A 17 -4.67 -17.47 -11.28
CA ILE A 17 -5.96 -17.72 -11.92
C ILE A 17 -7.05 -18.05 -10.90
N PRO A 18 -6.89 -19.02 -9.98
CA PRO A 18 -7.95 -19.32 -9.03
C PRO A 18 -8.23 -18.15 -8.08
N LEU A 19 -7.21 -17.42 -7.61
CA LEU A 19 -7.46 -16.23 -6.78
C LEU A 19 -8.26 -15.15 -7.52
N ASN A 20 -7.96 -14.90 -8.80
CA ASN A 20 -8.72 -13.93 -9.60
C ASN A 20 -10.15 -14.40 -9.88
N VAL A 21 -10.34 -15.69 -10.19
CA VAL A 21 -11.68 -16.27 -10.43
C VAL A 21 -12.52 -16.23 -9.14
N LEU A 22 -11.94 -16.59 -8.00
CA LEU A 22 -12.62 -16.51 -6.69
C LEU A 22 -12.97 -15.07 -6.33
N GLY A 23 -12.03 -14.13 -6.52
CA GLY A 23 -12.28 -12.71 -6.29
C GLY A 23 -13.38 -12.15 -7.20
N ALA A 24 -13.37 -12.51 -8.49
CA ALA A 24 -14.40 -12.11 -9.44
C ALA A 24 -15.77 -12.72 -9.08
N ALA A 25 -15.82 -14.02 -8.77
CA ALA A 25 -17.04 -14.70 -8.34
C ALA A 25 -17.63 -14.04 -7.09
N TYR A 26 -16.81 -13.72 -6.09
CA TYR A 26 -17.26 -12.98 -4.91
C TYR A 26 -17.80 -11.59 -5.27
N GLY A 27 -17.09 -10.87 -6.15
CA GLY A 27 -17.51 -9.55 -6.62
C GLY A 27 -18.86 -9.54 -7.34
N PHE A 28 -19.15 -10.56 -8.16
CA PHE A 28 -20.44 -10.66 -8.88
C PHE A 28 -21.65 -10.94 -7.97
N HIS A 29 -21.44 -11.54 -6.79
CA HIS A 29 -22.51 -11.83 -5.84
C HIS A 29 -22.76 -10.70 -4.83
N GLN A 30 -21.95 -9.64 -4.84
CA GLN A 30 -22.12 -8.48 -3.97
C GLN A 30 -23.15 -7.52 -4.55
N GLU A 31 -24.11 -7.07 -3.72
CA GLU A 31 -25.02 -5.99 -4.12
C GLU A 31 -24.26 -4.67 -4.32
N GLY A 32 -24.82 -3.78 -5.13
CA GLY A 32 -24.29 -2.44 -5.33
C GLY A 32 -24.08 -1.70 -4.00
N VAL A 33 -22.99 -0.93 -3.93
CA VAL A 33 -22.61 -0.16 -2.74
C VAL A 33 -23.76 0.76 -2.29
N LYS A 34 -24.35 0.45 -1.13
CA LYS A 34 -25.35 1.29 -0.48
C LYS A 34 -24.66 2.29 0.44
N HIS A 35 -24.83 3.58 0.16
CA HIS A 35 -24.27 4.63 1.02
C HIS A 35 -24.99 4.67 2.38
N PRO A 36 -24.26 4.83 3.50
CA PRO A 36 -24.82 4.77 4.84
C PRO A 36 -25.70 5.97 5.19
N CYS A 37 -25.57 7.08 4.46
CA CYS A 37 -26.33 8.31 4.67
C CYS A 37 -26.75 8.93 3.34
N GLY A 38 -27.82 9.73 3.39
CA GLY A 38 -28.21 10.59 2.26
C GLY A 38 -27.12 11.60 1.95
N VAL A 39 -26.69 11.66 0.69
CA VAL A 39 -25.76 12.68 0.19
C VAL A 39 -26.53 13.94 -0.17
N GLY A 40 -26.08 15.10 0.34
CA GLY A 40 -26.65 16.40 -0.03
C GLY A 40 -26.47 16.67 -1.52
N ARG A 41 -27.46 17.33 -2.14
CA ARG A 41 -27.45 17.64 -3.58
C ARG A 41 -26.39 18.67 -3.99
N LEU A 42 -25.93 19.49 -3.04
CA LEU A 42 -24.90 20.50 -3.24
C LEU A 42 -23.64 20.14 -2.45
N PRO A 43 -22.45 20.22 -3.07
CA PRO A 43 -21.20 20.02 -2.36
C PRO A 43 -21.01 21.13 -1.33
N ARG A 44 -20.77 20.75 -0.07
CA ARG A 44 -20.40 21.71 0.97
C ARG A 44 -19.03 22.33 0.64
N GLU A 45 -18.87 23.61 0.94
CA GLU A 45 -17.58 24.27 0.82
C GLU A 45 -16.57 23.65 1.81
N ILE A 46 -15.36 23.36 1.31
CA ILE A 46 -14.32 22.70 2.09
C ILE A 46 -13.49 23.79 2.77
N PRO A 47 -13.41 23.80 4.11
CA PRO A 47 -12.64 24.80 4.83
C PRO A 47 -11.14 24.64 4.52
N VAL A 48 -10.39 25.70 4.75
CA VAL A 48 -8.93 25.70 4.57
C VAL A 48 -8.30 24.58 5.39
N GLN A 49 -7.65 23.65 4.71
CA GLN A 49 -7.01 22.50 5.34
C GLN A 49 -5.68 22.91 5.93
N ARG A 50 -5.33 22.30 7.07
CA ARG A 50 -4.01 22.47 7.69
C ARG A 50 -2.90 21.91 6.78
N TRP A 51 -1.68 22.44 6.91
CA TRP A 51 -0.54 22.07 6.04
C TRP A 51 -0.25 20.56 6.00
N TRP A 52 -0.33 19.85 7.13
CA TRP A 52 -0.14 18.39 7.24
C TRP A 52 -1.22 17.54 6.55
N LEU A 53 -2.37 18.14 6.18
CA LEU A 53 -3.45 17.53 5.42
C LEU A 53 -3.44 17.98 3.95
N SER A 54 -2.43 18.75 3.55
CA SER A 54 -2.22 19.06 2.14
C SER A 54 -1.88 17.78 1.36
N PRO A 55 -2.25 17.69 0.07
CA PRO A 55 -1.98 16.51 -0.75
C PRO A 55 -0.53 15.98 -0.72
N PRO A 56 0.52 16.83 -0.81
CA PRO A 56 1.89 16.34 -0.73
C PRO A 56 2.26 15.82 0.67
N ALA A 57 1.79 16.48 1.72
CA ALA A 57 2.05 16.05 3.10
C ALA A 57 1.38 14.70 3.42
N LEU A 58 0.16 14.49 2.91
CA LEU A 58 -0.58 13.23 3.04
C LEU A 58 0.12 12.04 2.38
N TYR A 59 0.90 12.28 1.33
CA TYR A 59 1.64 11.23 0.64
C TYR A 59 2.90 10.80 1.42
N ILE A 60 3.54 11.75 2.10
CA ILE A 60 4.86 11.52 2.70
C ILE A 60 4.73 11.19 4.20
N LEU A 61 4.09 12.05 4.99
CA LEU A 61 4.13 11.96 6.46
C LEU A 61 3.49 10.68 7.03
N PRO A 62 2.29 10.26 6.59
CA PRO A 62 1.63 9.09 7.18
C PRO A 62 2.31 7.78 6.83
N ALA A 63 2.90 7.70 5.63
CA ALA A 63 3.56 6.50 5.13
C ALA A 63 4.92 6.23 5.80
N THR A 64 5.51 7.22 6.45
CA THR A 64 6.77 7.04 7.20
C THR A 64 6.63 6.03 8.34
N PHE A 65 5.51 6.03 9.08
CA PHE A 65 5.29 5.09 10.19
C PHE A 65 5.28 3.61 9.77
N PRO A 66 4.45 3.18 8.79
CA PRO A 66 4.47 1.80 8.33
C PRO A 66 5.77 1.45 7.61
N PHE A 67 6.49 2.42 7.04
CA PHE A 67 7.83 2.20 6.46
C PHE A 67 8.86 1.87 7.56
N CYS A 68 8.88 2.64 8.65
CA CYS A 68 9.78 2.37 9.78
C CYS A 68 9.55 0.97 10.39
N ALA A 69 8.29 0.51 10.44
CA ALA A 69 7.96 -0.82 10.97
C ALA A 69 8.54 -1.99 10.16
N VAL A 70 8.76 -1.80 8.85
CA VAL A 70 9.28 -2.84 7.94
C VAL A 70 10.71 -2.60 7.47
N PHE A 71 11.32 -1.50 7.90
CA PHE A 71 12.61 -1.03 7.36
C PHE A 71 13.71 -2.09 7.40
N LEU A 72 13.86 -2.78 8.53
CA LEU A 72 14.89 -3.81 8.72
C LEU A 72 14.63 -5.03 7.83
N GLU A 73 13.38 -5.47 7.71
CA GLU A 73 13.03 -6.59 6.83
C GLU A 73 13.23 -6.24 5.36
N LEU A 74 12.85 -5.03 4.96
CA LEU A 74 13.04 -4.58 3.60
C LEU A 74 14.54 -4.52 3.25
N ARG A 75 15.40 -4.16 4.20
CA ARG A 75 16.86 -4.24 4.06
C ARG A 75 17.33 -5.68 3.83
N PHE A 76 16.85 -6.66 4.61
CA PHE A 76 17.22 -8.07 4.44
C PHE A 76 16.73 -8.67 3.12
N ILE A 77 15.54 -8.28 2.66
CA ILE A 77 15.02 -8.68 1.34
C ILE A 77 15.94 -8.13 0.24
N PHE A 78 16.37 -6.87 0.34
CA PHE A 78 17.24 -6.25 -0.66
C PHE A 78 18.62 -6.90 -0.69
N ASP A 79 19.18 -7.21 0.49
CA ASP A 79 20.40 -8.00 0.64
C ASP A 79 20.28 -9.37 -0.03
N SER A 80 19.13 -10.04 0.15
CA SER A 80 18.91 -11.35 -0.45
C SER A 80 18.81 -11.31 -1.97
N ILE A 81 18.08 -10.32 -2.51
CA ILE A 81 17.85 -10.19 -3.95
C ILE A 81 19.13 -9.78 -4.69
N TRP A 82 19.88 -8.81 -4.17
CA TRP A 82 20.99 -8.19 -4.90
C TRP A 82 22.38 -8.68 -4.51
N LEU A 83 22.57 -9.05 -3.25
CA LEU A 83 23.87 -9.55 -2.75
C LEU A 83 23.89 -11.08 -2.61
N GLY A 84 22.76 -11.75 -2.86
CA GLY A 84 22.66 -13.21 -2.85
C GLY A 84 22.70 -13.83 -1.45
N TYR A 85 22.50 -13.03 -0.39
CA TYR A 85 22.43 -13.55 0.97
C TYR A 85 21.18 -14.42 1.15
N VAL A 86 21.33 -15.60 1.76
CA VAL A 86 20.19 -16.48 1.99
C VAL A 86 19.31 -15.90 3.10
N TYR A 87 18.04 -15.63 2.78
CA TYR A 87 17.05 -15.18 3.75
C TYR A 87 16.46 -16.39 4.49
N TYR A 88 16.84 -16.60 5.75
CA TYR A 88 16.41 -17.77 6.54
C TYR A 88 15.13 -17.53 7.36
N ALA A 89 14.70 -16.27 7.51
CA ALA A 89 13.67 -15.88 8.47
C ALA A 89 12.25 -15.80 7.86
N PHE A 90 11.84 -16.78 7.04
CA PHE A 90 10.53 -16.74 6.35
C PHE A 90 9.32 -16.61 7.29
N THR A 91 9.36 -17.22 8.48
CA THR A 91 8.31 -17.05 9.49
C THR A 91 8.28 -15.63 10.04
N PHE A 92 9.45 -15.00 10.22
CA PHE A 92 9.54 -13.62 10.67
C PHE A 92 8.99 -12.65 9.63
N LEU A 93 9.26 -12.91 8.34
CA LEU A 93 8.66 -12.17 7.23
C LEU A 93 7.13 -12.18 7.29
N ALA A 94 6.53 -13.35 7.57
CA ALA A 94 5.08 -13.47 7.67
C ALA A 94 4.51 -12.64 8.84
N VAL A 95 5.17 -12.66 10.00
CA VAL A 95 4.78 -11.83 11.15
C VAL A 95 4.89 -10.34 10.81
N VAL A 96 6.00 -9.93 10.20
CA VAL A 96 6.23 -8.54 9.81
C VAL A 96 5.23 -8.08 8.75
N PHE A 97 4.83 -8.95 7.83
CA PHE A 97 3.76 -8.66 6.87
C PHE A 97 2.42 -8.39 7.56
N VAL A 98 2.07 -9.14 8.60
CA VAL A 98 0.86 -8.90 9.40
C VAL A 98 0.94 -7.57 10.14
N VAL A 99 2.07 -7.29 10.81
CA VAL A 99 2.31 -6.02 11.52
C VAL A 99 2.26 -4.84 10.55
N TRP A 100 2.88 -4.99 9.37
CA TRP A 100 2.83 -4.00 8.30
C TRP A 100 1.39 -3.73 7.85
N THR A 101 0.60 -4.77 7.60
CA THR A 101 -0.81 -4.62 7.23
C THR A 101 -1.57 -3.84 8.30
N ILE A 102 -1.40 -4.20 9.58
CA ILE A 102 -2.06 -3.51 10.71
C ILE A 102 -1.65 -2.05 10.79
N THR A 103 -0.35 -1.75 10.68
CA THR A 103 0.14 -0.36 10.74
C THR A 103 -0.39 0.48 9.58
N VAL A 104 -0.46 -0.06 8.35
CA VAL A 104 -1.09 0.61 7.20
C VAL A 104 -2.58 0.87 7.45
N MET A 105 -3.31 -0.10 8.00
CA MET A 105 -4.72 0.06 8.35
C MET A 105 -4.93 1.18 9.39
N LEU A 106 -4.11 1.21 10.44
CA LEU A 106 -4.23 2.20 11.51
C LEU A 106 -3.86 3.62 11.03
N THR A 107 -2.75 3.78 10.31
CA THR A 107 -2.30 5.11 9.87
C THR A 107 -3.27 5.73 8.87
N THR A 108 -3.82 4.93 7.95
CA THR A 108 -4.85 5.40 7.01
C THR A 108 -6.14 5.78 7.70
N MET A 109 -6.62 4.95 8.64
CA MET A 109 -7.84 5.24 9.41
C MET A 109 -7.72 6.56 10.19
N ILE A 110 -6.58 6.78 10.85
CA ILE A 110 -6.33 8.01 11.62
C ILE A 110 -6.33 9.24 10.70
N MET A 111 -5.66 9.16 9.54
CA MET A 111 -5.59 10.29 8.63
C MET A 111 -6.94 10.61 7.98
N VAL A 112 -7.72 9.59 7.60
CA VAL A 112 -9.07 9.78 7.09
C VAL A 112 -9.99 10.35 8.17
N TYR A 113 -9.87 9.91 9.42
CA TYR A 113 -10.60 10.50 10.53
C TYR A 113 -10.31 11.99 10.69
N TYR A 114 -9.04 12.41 10.71
CA TYR A 114 -8.69 13.82 10.78
C TYR A 114 -9.23 14.61 9.59
N MET A 115 -9.09 14.08 8.38
CA MET A 115 -9.60 14.71 7.16
C MET A 115 -11.12 14.97 7.24
N LEU A 116 -11.88 13.99 7.70
CA LEU A 116 -13.33 14.11 7.92
C LEU A 116 -13.66 15.10 9.04
N ALA A 117 -12.90 15.09 10.14
CA ALA A 117 -13.08 16.01 11.26
C ALA A 117 -12.83 17.48 10.87
N TYR A 118 -11.94 17.74 9.91
CA TYR A 118 -11.73 19.06 9.31
C TYR A 118 -12.65 19.36 8.13
N GLY A 119 -13.69 18.55 7.90
CA GLY A 119 -14.72 18.83 6.91
C GLY A 119 -14.34 18.58 5.44
N ASP A 120 -13.21 17.92 5.16
CA ASP A 120 -12.88 17.48 3.80
C ASP A 120 -13.48 16.08 3.55
N TYR A 121 -14.54 16.03 2.74
CA TYR A 121 -15.25 14.79 2.42
C TYR A 121 -14.60 13.98 1.29
N ARG A 122 -13.51 14.47 0.67
CA ARG A 122 -12.86 13.82 -0.50
C ARG A 122 -11.93 12.68 -0.12
N TRP A 123 -12.34 11.83 0.82
CA TRP A 123 -11.49 10.79 1.43
C TRP A 123 -11.16 9.64 0.49
N TRP A 124 -11.97 9.38 -0.55
CA TRP A 124 -11.86 8.20 -1.40
C TRP A 124 -10.46 8.00 -2.01
N TRP A 125 -10.04 8.87 -2.92
CA TRP A 125 -8.70 8.78 -3.53
C TRP A 125 -7.58 9.15 -2.58
N ARG A 126 -7.86 9.99 -1.59
CA ARG A 126 -6.83 10.38 -0.61
C ARG A 126 -6.44 9.24 0.31
N SER A 127 -7.38 8.40 0.74
CA SER A 127 -7.09 7.19 1.53
C SER A 127 -6.15 6.23 0.81
N PHE A 128 -6.34 6.07 -0.51
CA PHE A 128 -5.45 5.28 -1.35
C PHE A 128 -4.05 5.91 -1.45
N ILE A 129 -3.97 7.22 -1.69
CA ILE A 129 -2.70 7.96 -1.82
C ILE A 129 -1.91 7.96 -0.50
N ILE A 130 -2.59 8.09 0.65
CA ILE A 130 -1.98 8.09 1.99
C ILE A 130 -1.19 6.81 2.23
N ALA A 131 -1.80 5.64 1.99
CA ALA A 131 -1.07 4.37 2.10
C ALA A 131 -0.12 4.12 0.91
N GLY A 132 -0.52 4.51 -0.30
CA GLY A 132 0.28 4.33 -1.51
C GLY A 132 1.61 5.09 -1.49
N GLY A 133 1.72 6.14 -0.65
CA GLY A 133 2.96 6.83 -0.30
C GLY A 133 4.10 5.93 0.18
N LEU A 134 3.79 4.73 0.64
CA LEU A 134 4.80 3.72 0.97
C LEU A 134 5.68 3.35 -0.23
N GLY A 135 5.12 3.32 -1.44
CA GLY A 135 5.91 3.04 -2.65
C GLY A 135 7.03 4.05 -2.85
N PHE A 136 6.78 5.33 -2.59
CA PHE A 136 7.81 6.36 -2.65
C PHE A 136 8.92 6.16 -1.61
N HIS A 137 8.56 5.79 -0.37
CA HIS A 137 9.55 5.49 0.67
C HIS A 137 10.42 4.29 0.30
N VAL A 138 9.81 3.23 -0.24
CA VAL A 138 10.54 2.04 -0.72
C VAL A 138 11.47 2.39 -1.88
N TYR A 139 11.04 3.23 -2.82
CA TYR A 139 11.89 3.66 -3.93
C TYR A 139 13.03 4.57 -3.48
N ALA A 140 12.76 5.52 -2.57
CA ALA A 140 13.79 6.36 -1.96
C ALA A 140 14.83 5.50 -1.20
N PHE A 141 14.36 4.47 -0.50
CA PHE A 141 15.24 3.50 0.14
C PHE A 141 16.07 2.69 -0.84
N ALA A 142 15.51 2.30 -1.99
CA ALA A 142 16.27 1.64 -3.06
C ALA A 142 17.39 2.51 -3.62
N ILE A 143 17.15 3.82 -3.78
CA ILE A 143 18.19 4.78 -4.17
C ILE A 143 19.30 4.81 -3.10
N TRP A 144 18.95 4.93 -1.82
CA TRP A 144 19.93 4.91 -0.73
C TRP A 144 20.72 3.59 -0.66
N PHE A 145 20.04 2.46 -0.85
CA PHE A 145 20.65 1.13 -0.85
C PHE A 145 21.65 0.97 -2.01
N TYR A 146 21.32 1.49 -3.19
CA TYR A 146 22.21 1.49 -4.35
C TYR A 146 23.56 2.15 -4.05
N PHE A 147 23.57 3.33 -3.43
CA PHE A 147 24.80 4.07 -3.16
C PHE A 147 25.62 3.54 -1.99
N THR A 148 24.99 2.86 -1.02
CA THR A 148 25.66 2.43 0.20
C THR A 148 26.16 1.00 0.16
N SER A 149 25.45 0.12 -0.55
CA SER A 149 25.62 -1.33 -0.42
C SER A 149 25.95 -2.04 -1.74
N ILE A 150 25.59 -1.45 -2.88
CA ILE A 150 25.76 -2.09 -4.19
C ILE A 150 27.01 -1.54 -4.89
N ASN A 151 27.86 -2.44 -5.37
CA ASN A 151 29.04 -2.11 -6.19
C ASN A 151 28.84 -2.52 -7.65
N ILE A 152 27.83 -1.95 -8.33
CA ILE A 152 27.62 -2.15 -9.77
C ILE A 152 28.31 -1.01 -10.52
N THR A 153 29.28 -1.35 -11.36
CA THR A 153 30.05 -0.38 -12.16
C THR A 153 29.47 -0.19 -13.58
N THR A 154 28.67 -1.13 -14.06
CA THR A 154 28.10 -1.12 -15.42
C THR A 154 26.79 -0.34 -15.49
N MET A 155 26.65 0.54 -16.47
CA MET A 155 25.41 1.31 -16.74
C MET A 155 24.18 0.40 -16.90
N THR A 156 24.33 -0.73 -17.60
CA THR A 156 23.23 -1.69 -17.80
C THR A 156 22.74 -2.27 -16.46
N GLY A 157 23.65 -2.63 -15.56
CA GLY A 157 23.29 -3.12 -14.22
C GLY A 157 22.57 -2.07 -13.38
N THR A 158 23.00 -0.81 -13.45
CA THR A 158 22.33 0.32 -12.79
C THR A 158 20.90 0.50 -13.30
N LEU A 159 20.70 0.48 -14.62
CA LEU A 159 19.38 0.59 -15.23
C LEU A 159 18.46 -0.56 -14.80
N ILE A 160 18.96 -1.80 -14.84
CA ILE A 160 18.23 -2.98 -14.37
C ILE A 160 17.82 -2.79 -12.91
N PHE A 161 18.74 -2.39 -12.03
CA PHE A 161 18.43 -2.15 -10.63
C PHE A 161 17.27 -1.18 -10.43
N PHE A 162 17.35 0.02 -11.03
CA PHE A 162 16.32 1.04 -10.85
C PHE A 162 14.97 0.65 -11.46
N VAL A 163 14.96 -0.02 -12.61
CA VAL A 163 13.72 -0.48 -13.24
C VAL A 163 13.04 -1.55 -12.38
N TYR A 164 13.79 -2.56 -11.92
CA TYR A 164 13.24 -3.61 -11.06
C TYR A 164 12.76 -3.05 -9.72
N MET A 165 13.51 -2.13 -9.12
CA MET A 165 13.11 -1.46 -7.88
C MET A 165 11.92 -0.53 -8.07
N GLY A 166 11.79 0.12 -9.23
CA GLY A 166 10.62 0.90 -9.61
C GLY A 166 9.36 0.04 -9.68
N PHE A 167 9.44 -1.13 -10.33
CA PHE A 167 8.33 -2.09 -10.36
C PHE A 167 7.97 -2.62 -8.96
N PHE A 168 8.98 -2.96 -8.15
CA PHE A 168 8.77 -3.42 -6.79
C PHE A 168 8.07 -2.34 -5.93
N ALA A 169 8.56 -1.10 -5.98
CA ALA A 169 7.99 0.02 -5.26
C ALA A 169 6.56 0.36 -5.72
N ALA A 170 6.28 0.30 -7.02
CA ALA A 170 4.95 0.50 -7.57
C ALA A 170 3.98 -0.58 -7.09
N ALA A 171 4.37 -1.86 -7.16
CA ALA A 171 3.55 -2.96 -6.65
C ALA A 171 3.29 -2.83 -5.14
N TYR A 172 4.32 -2.47 -4.37
CA TYR A 172 4.21 -2.26 -2.92
C TYR A 172 3.26 -1.10 -2.58
N GLY A 173 3.38 0.02 -3.29
CA GLY A 173 2.49 1.18 -3.14
C GLY A 173 1.05 0.87 -3.52
N LEU A 174 0.82 0.13 -4.61
CA LEU A 174 -0.53 -0.29 -5.00
C LEU A 174 -1.15 -1.20 -3.95
N ALA A 175 -0.41 -2.20 -3.45
CA ALA A 175 -0.89 -3.10 -2.41
C ALA A 175 -1.26 -2.34 -1.12
N ALA A 176 -0.37 -1.45 -0.67
CA ALA A 176 -0.64 -0.59 0.49
C ALA A 176 -1.87 0.29 0.27
N GLY A 177 -1.96 0.94 -0.90
CA GLY A 177 -3.07 1.81 -1.28
C GLY A 177 -4.41 1.08 -1.26
N THR A 178 -4.47 -0.14 -1.78
CA THR A 178 -5.68 -0.97 -1.76
C THR A 178 -6.10 -1.32 -0.33
N ILE A 179 -5.17 -1.73 0.53
CA ILE A 179 -5.45 -2.00 1.95
C ILE A 179 -5.97 -0.74 2.65
N GLY A 180 -5.33 0.40 2.43
CA GLY A 180 -5.73 1.69 2.99
C GLY A 180 -7.13 2.12 2.54
N PHE A 181 -7.44 1.96 1.26
CA PHE A 181 -8.76 2.26 0.71
C PHE A 181 -9.85 1.37 1.31
N LEU A 182 -9.67 0.05 1.31
CA LEU A 182 -10.65 -0.90 1.85
C LEU A 182 -10.92 -0.67 3.33
N THR A 183 -9.87 -0.38 4.10
CA THR A 183 -9.98 -0.09 5.54
C THR A 183 -10.74 1.20 5.77
N SER A 184 -10.41 2.25 5.02
CA SER A 184 -11.08 3.56 5.12
C SER A 184 -12.54 3.46 4.71
N TYR A 185 -12.84 2.68 3.67
CA TYR A 185 -14.20 2.42 3.22
C TYR A 185 -15.04 1.75 4.32
N ALA A 186 -14.52 0.69 4.95
CA ALA A 186 -15.18 0.00 6.06
C ALA A 186 -15.36 0.93 7.28
N PHE A 187 -14.34 1.72 7.59
CA PHE A 187 -14.36 2.69 8.69
C PHE A 187 -15.42 3.78 8.51
N VAL A 188 -15.49 4.40 7.33
CA VAL A 188 -16.48 5.43 6.99
C VAL A 188 -17.90 4.85 7.08
N HIS A 189 -18.14 3.66 6.52
CA HIS A 189 -19.45 3.00 6.65
C HIS A 189 -19.83 2.75 8.10
N ARG A 190 -18.86 2.40 8.95
CA ARG A 190 -19.11 2.13 10.37
C ARG A 190 -19.42 3.39 11.17
N ILE A 191 -18.72 4.51 10.91
CA ILE A 191 -19.00 5.79 11.59
C ILE A 191 -20.34 6.36 11.14
N TYR A 192 -20.58 6.44 9.83
CA TYR A 192 -21.79 7.07 9.32
C TYR A 192 -23.02 6.20 9.50
N GLY A 193 -22.87 4.87 9.54
CA GLY A 193 -23.97 3.95 9.85
C GLY A 193 -24.38 3.92 11.32
N SER A 194 -23.55 4.40 12.26
CA SER A 194 -23.90 4.48 13.67
C SER A 194 -24.60 5.79 14.07
N ILE A 195 -24.56 6.80 13.20
CA ILE A 195 -25.27 8.06 13.40
C ILE A 195 -26.76 7.79 13.21
N ARG A 196 -27.49 7.62 14.32
CA ARG A 196 -28.95 7.66 14.29
C ARG A 196 -29.37 9.07 13.93
N ILE A 197 -30.03 9.18 12.77
CA ILE A 197 -30.76 10.38 12.39
C ILE A 197 -32.11 10.25 13.08
N ASP A 198 -32.21 10.74 14.31
CA ASP A 198 -33.50 11.08 14.93
C ASP A 198 -33.99 12.42 14.38
#